data_AF-A0A4Y9RS27-F1
#
_entry.id   AF-A0A4Y9RS27-F1
#
_cell.length_a   1.000
_cell.length_b   1.000
_cell.length_c   1.000
_cell.angle_alpha   90.00
_cell.angle_beta   90.00
_cell.angle_gamma   90.00
#
_symmetry.space_group_name_H-M   'P 1'
#
loop_
_entity.id
_entity.type
_entity.pdbx_description
1 polymer ?
#
loop_
_entity_poly.entity_id
_entity_poly.type
_entity_poly.pdbx_seq_one_letter_code
_entity_poly.pdbx_strand_id
1 'polypeptide(L)' 'MTAMALGHVVISEAQGLSARVLVHELEHVRQASRWGIVFPLAYLLSSAWAALCGKDAYWHNAFEIAARKAEKRI' A
#
# COMPACT_ATOMS: atom_id res chain seq x y z
N MET A 1 -8.04 -6.72 10.19
CA MET A 1 -6.67 -6.81 10.67
C MET A 1 -5.94 -5.55 10.24
N THR A 2 -5.14 -4.95 11.10
CA THR A 2 -4.48 -3.65 10.91
C THR A 2 -2.98 -3.85 10.79
N ALA A 3 -2.42 -3.41 9.67
CA ALA A 3 -1.00 -3.48 9.38
C ALA A 3 -0.58 -2.21 8.64
N MET A 4 0.70 -1.88 8.69
CA MET A 4 1.26 -0.84 7.84
C MET A 4 2.72 -1.10 7.50
N ALA A 5 3.09 -0.85 6.26
CA ALA A 5 4.48 -0.76 5.82
C ALA A 5 5.05 0.64 6.11
N LEU A 6 6.19 0.67 6.77
CA LEU A 6 6.97 1.86 7.04
C LEU A 6 8.40 1.64 6.54
N GLY A 7 8.65 2.11 5.31
CA GLY A 7 9.92 1.86 4.63
C GLY A 7 10.13 0.36 4.38
N HIS A 8 11.06 -0.23 5.11
CA HIS A 8 11.40 -1.67 5.02
C HIS A 8 10.79 -2.51 6.14
N VAL A 9 9.98 -1.92 7.02
CA VAL A 9 9.41 -2.58 8.19
C VAL A 9 7.91 -2.72 7.99
N VAL A 10 7.37 -3.90 8.29
CA VAL A 10 5.92 -4.11 8.42
C VAL A 10 5.58 -4.11 9.90
N ILE A 11 4.67 -3.23 10.30
CA ILE A 11 4.12 -3.15 11.65
C ILE A 11 2.75 -3.81 11.63
N SER A 12 2.51 -4.72 12.57
CA SER A 12 1.22 -5.39 12.73
C SER A 12 0.73 -5.31 14.17
N GLU A 13 -0.56 -5.52 14.34
CA GLU A 13 -1.15 -5.80 15.64
C GLU A 13 -0.66 -7.14 16.23
N ALA A 14 -0.83 -7.31 17.55
CA ALA A 14 -0.22 -8.39 18.33
C ALA A 14 -0.71 -9.80 17.93
N GLN A 15 -1.92 -9.89 17.36
CA GLN A 15 -2.53 -11.15 16.91
C GLN A 15 -1.90 -11.66 15.59
N GLY A 16 -0.97 -10.91 14.99
CA GLY A 16 -0.29 -11.26 13.76
C GLY A 16 -1.06 -10.90 12.49
N LEU A 17 -0.54 -11.32 11.34
CA LEU A 17 -1.10 -11.03 10.02
C LEU A 17 -1.53 -12.31 9.32
N SER A 18 -2.64 -12.23 8.57
CA SER A 18 -2.92 -13.24 7.56
C SER A 18 -1.92 -13.14 6.41
N ALA A 19 -1.71 -14.24 5.67
CA ALA A 19 -0.80 -14.26 4.52
C ALA A 19 -1.17 -13.22 3.45
N ARG A 20 -2.48 -12.96 3.26
CA ARG A 20 -2.97 -11.93 2.32
C ARG A 20 -2.53 -10.54 2.75
N VAL A 21 -2.78 -10.16 4.00
CA VAL A 21 -2.39 -8.85 4.53
C VAL A 21 -0.86 -8.70 4.52
N LEU A 22 -0.12 -9.75 4.85
CA LEU A 22 1.34 -9.71 4.77
C LEU A 22 1.83 -9.40 3.34
N VAL A 23 1.27 -10.03 2.31
CA VAL A 23 1.69 -9.74 0.93
C VAL A 23 1.25 -8.35 0.46
N HIS A 24 0.12 -7.84 0.95
CA HIS A 24 -0.26 -6.45 0.73
C HIS A 24 0.82 -5.50 1.26
N GLU A 25 1.19 -5.63 2.54
CA GLU A 25 2.18 -4.77 3.18
C GLU A 25 3.58 -4.93 2.57
N LEU A 26 3.96 -6.16 2.19
CA LEU A 26 5.24 -6.40 1.50
C LEU A 26 5.29 -5.71 0.14
N GLU A 27 4.16 -5.54 -0.55
CA GLU A 27 4.14 -4.75 -1.79
C GLU A 27 4.36 -3.27 -1.50
N HIS A 28 3.81 -2.72 -0.42
CA HIS A 28 4.14 -1.36 0.03
C HIS A 28 5.60 -1.22 0.45
N VAL A 29 6.20 -2.24 1.09
CA VAL A 29 7.65 -2.26 1.35
C VAL A 29 8.43 -2.19 0.04
N ARG A 30 8.08 -2.99 -0.98
CA ARG A 30 8.75 -2.93 -2.29
C ARG A 30 8.61 -1.57 -2.97
N GLN A 31 7.42 -0.96 -2.87
CA GLN A 31 7.18 0.38 -3.40
C GLN A 31 8.03 1.41 -2.66
N ALA A 32 8.09 1.35 -1.32
CA ALA A 32 8.93 2.21 -0.50
C ALA A 32 10.43 2.00 -0.78
N SER A 33 10.89 0.77 -1.02
CA SER A 33 12.27 0.48 -1.44
C SER A 33 12.60 1.10 -2.80
N ARG A 34 11.64 1.09 -3.74
CA ARG A 34 11.84 1.63 -5.09
C ARG A 34 11.80 3.15 -5.15
N TRP A 35 10.92 3.77 -4.37
CA TRP A 35 10.68 5.21 -4.41
C TRP A 35 11.37 5.96 -3.27
N GLY A 36 11.85 5.26 -2.24
CA GLY A 36 12.48 5.83 -1.06
C GLY A 36 11.58 6.88 -0.40
N ILE A 37 12.18 8.01 -0.03
CA ILE A 37 11.49 9.13 0.62
C ILE A 37 10.43 9.80 -0.26
N VAL A 38 10.44 9.56 -1.57
CA VAL A 38 9.44 10.10 -2.50
C VAL A 38 8.13 9.31 -2.44
N PHE A 39 8.14 8.11 -1.86
CA PHE A 39 6.97 7.23 -1.80
C PHE A 39 5.72 7.89 -1.19
N PRO A 40 5.77 8.55 -0.01
CA PRO A 40 4.59 9.18 0.57
C PRO A 40 4.02 10.28 -0.34
N LEU A 41 4.89 11.06 -0.99
CA LEU A 41 4.47 12.10 -1.93
C LEU A 41 3.80 11.49 -3.17
N ALA A 42 4.39 10.44 -3.76
CA ALA A 42 3.83 9.76 -4.91
C ALA A 42 2.47 9.11 -4.57
N TYR A 43 2.34 8.52 -3.38
CA TYR A 43 1.09 7.95 -2.89
C TYR A 43 0.01 9.04 -2.76
N LEU A 44 0.33 10.16 -2.12
CA LEU A 44 -0.60 11.29 -1.98
C LEU A 44 -1.01 11.87 -3.34
N LEU A 45 -0.08 11.99 -4.29
CA LEU A 45 -0.38 12.44 -5.65
C LEU A 45 -1.32 11.48 -6.37
N SER A 46 -1.14 10.17 -6.23
CA SER A 46 -2.06 9.18 -6.80
C SER A 46 -3.45 9.26 -6.17
N SER A 47 -3.53 9.43 -4.85
CA SER A 47 -4.79 9.62 -4.14
C SER A 47 -5.49 10.91 -4.55
N ALA A 48 -4.74 12.02 -4.66
CA ALA A 48 -5.26 13.31 -5.10
C ALA A 48 -5.76 13.25 -6.54
N TRP A 49 -5.03 12.59 -7.44
CA TRP A 49 -5.47 12.39 -8.81
C TRP A 49 -6.79 11.62 -8.89
N ALA A 50 -6.92 10.54 -8.10
CA ALA A 50 -8.17 9.79 -8.00
C ALA A 50 -9.32 10.66 -7.48
N ALA A 51 -9.09 11.44 -6.42
CA ALA A 51 -10.08 12.36 -5.87
C ALA A 51 -10.51 13.45 -6.87
N LEU A 52 -9.55 14.05 -7.58
CA LEU A 52 -9.80 15.04 -8.64
C LEU A 52 -10.61 14.44 -9.79
N CYS A 53 -10.45 13.15 -10.06
CA CYS A 53 -11.26 12.41 -11.04
C CYS A 53 -12.64 11.99 -10.50
N GLY A 54 -13.03 12.43 -9.30
CA GLY A 54 -14.30 12.04 -8.66
C GLY A 54 -14.34 10.58 -8.21
N LYS A 55 -13.19 9.94 -8.09
CA LYS A 55 -13.06 8.54 -7.66
C LYS A 55 -12.62 8.48 -6.20
N ASP A 56 -12.89 7.35 -5.57
CA ASP A 56 -12.41 7.10 -4.22
C ASP A 56 -10.87 7.08 -4.20
N ALA A 57 -10.30 7.97 -3.38
CA ALA A 57 -8.87 8.23 -3.29
C ALA A 57 -8.06 7.01 -2.87
N TYR A 58 -8.63 6.13 -2.05
CA TYR A 58 -7.98 4.91 -1.56
C TYR A 58 -8.18 3.76 -2.54
N TRP A 59 -9.42 3.54 -2.99
CA TRP A 59 -9.75 2.43 -3.89
C TRP A 59 -9.11 2.57 -5.27
N HIS A 60 -8.85 3.79 -5.73
CA HIS A 60 -8.25 4.06 -7.04
C HIS A 60 -6.80 4.52 -6.99
N ASN A 61 -6.16 4.49 -5.81
CA ASN A 61 -4.74 4.72 -5.71
C ASN A 61 -3.97 3.58 -6.43
N ALA A 62 -3.05 3.94 -7.32
CA ALA A 62 -2.29 2.96 -8.12
C ALA A 62 -1.45 2.02 -7.24
N PHE A 63 -0.92 2.51 -6.12
CA PHE A 63 -0.14 1.75 -5.15
C PHE A 63 -1.01 0.73 -4.41
N GLU A 64 -2.21 1.13 -3.99
CA GLU A 64 -3.21 0.26 -3.36
C GLU A 64 -3.75 -0.81 -4.32
N ILE A 65 -3.95 -0.44 -5.60
CA ILE A 65 -4.34 -1.40 -6.64
C ILE A 65 -3.25 -2.44 -6.86
N ALA A 66 -1.98 -2.01 -6.89
CA ALA A 66 -0.85 -2.92 -7.01
C ALA A 66 -0.75 -3.87 -5.81
N ALA A 67 -0.91 -3.37 -4.59
CA ALA A 67 -0.93 -4.17 -3.36
C ALA A 67 -2.07 -5.20 -3.38
N ARG A 68 -3.30 -4.79 -3.69
CA ARG A 68 -4.45 -5.70 -3.85
C ARG A 68 -4.29 -6.70 -4.99
N LYS A 69 -3.57 -6.35 -6.05
CA LYS A 69 -3.23 -7.30 -7.12
C LYS A 69 -2.23 -8.34 -6.65
N ALA A 70 -1.30 -7.98 -5.76
CA ALA A 70 -0.36 -8.92 -5.16
C ALA A 70 -1.07 -9.91 -4.22
N GLU A 71 -2.01 -9.44 -3.39
CA GLU A 71 -2.83 -10.29 -2.53
C GLU A 71 -3.56 -11.40 -3.30
N LYS A 72 -4.10 -11.08 -4.48
CA LYS A 72 -4.86 -12.01 -5.33
C LYS A 72 -4.01 -13.11 -6.00
N ARG A 73 -2.67 -13.04 -5.88
CA ARG A 73 -1.76 -14.01 -6.50
C ARG A 73 -1.42 -15.20 -5.58
N ILE A 74 -2.02 -15.26 -4.38
CA ILE A 74 -1.85 -16.31 -3.37
C ILE A 74 -3.17 -17.04 -3.19
#